data_AF-A0A644ZCA6-F1
#
_entry.id   AF-A0A644ZCA6-F1
#
_cell.length_a   1.000
_cell.length_b   1.000
_cell.length_c   1.000
_cell.angle_alpha   90.00
_cell.angle_beta   90.00
_cell.angle_gamma   90.00
#
_symmetry.space_group_name_H-M   'P 1'
#
loop_
_entity.id
_entity.type
_entity.pdbx_description
1 polymer ?
#
loop_
_entity_poly.entity_id
_entity_poly.type
_entity_poly.pdbx_seq_one_letter_code
_entity_poly.pdbx_strand_id
1 'polypeptide(L)'
;MDKLSVRLGGNGAALAGWEGARWSVSGDGILLTDTDLFPPGAVTMNGIKVFGDYSVEKVVGVAATLVRDSGSGLDKVFHDLLKTQGAVYRRAGKLFYHEGGGVSADIRGEQVLIGSAALMTLMEIPLPKGLNIKNAVFCSIDGELAGVFALNYSLPGPISPALSALIQNKINPILATRDFNIIPAMLRQRFKLPVERMEYPSAVRRRELSDPQQTHSDTITAVLCREGLGPFSEAVVGAGRLRRAVLQNAGFSCAGAVAGILIAFYLTFQNAYASLSA
;
A
#
# COMPACT_ATOMS: atom_id res chain seq x y z
N MET A 1 16.83 19.27 14.67
CA MET A 1 15.82 18.26 14.29
C MET A 1 14.47 18.87 13.91
N ASP A 2 14.25 20.18 14.13
CA ASP A 2 12.92 20.79 14.02
C ASP A 2 12.37 20.88 12.59
N LYS A 3 13.19 21.22 11.58
CA LYS A 3 12.67 21.41 10.20
C LYS A 3 12.09 20.13 9.58
N LEU A 4 12.69 18.97 9.81
CA LEU A 4 12.15 17.70 9.31
C LEU A 4 10.90 17.31 10.09
N SER A 5 10.94 17.42 11.41
CA SER A 5 9.82 17.08 12.29
C SER A 5 8.59 17.95 12.04
N VAL A 6 8.79 19.25 11.80
CA VAL A 6 7.73 20.21 11.42
C VAL A 6 7.15 19.87 10.05
N ARG A 7 7.98 19.51 9.06
CA ARG A 7 7.49 19.10 7.74
C ARG A 7 6.70 17.80 7.79
N LEU A 8 7.22 16.79 8.48
CA LEU A 8 6.54 15.51 8.67
C LEU A 8 5.22 15.71 9.43
N GLY A 9 5.24 16.50 10.51
CA GLY A 9 4.02 16.85 11.27
C GLY A 9 2.97 17.56 10.42
N GLY A 10 3.38 18.49 9.56
CA GLY A 10 2.48 19.17 8.61
C GLY A 10 1.82 18.23 7.60
N ASN A 11 2.53 17.16 7.22
CA ASN A 11 2.04 16.14 6.29
C ASN A 11 1.44 14.91 6.98
N GLY A 12 1.33 14.91 8.31
CA GLY A 12 0.69 13.85 9.08
C GLY A 12 1.53 12.59 9.24
N ALA A 13 2.86 12.73 9.30
CA ALA A 13 3.78 11.66 9.60
C ALA A 13 4.70 12.03 10.77
N ALA A 14 5.21 11.05 11.50
CA ALA A 14 6.23 11.22 12.53
C ALA A 14 7.21 10.05 12.49
N LEU A 15 8.51 10.32 12.60
CA LEU A 15 9.54 9.28 12.70
C LEU A 15 9.79 8.91 14.17
N ALA A 16 9.96 7.63 14.45
CA ALA A 16 10.27 7.11 15.78
C ALA A 16 11.76 7.26 16.13
N GLY A 17 12.28 8.50 16.03
CA GLY A 17 13.67 8.80 16.36
C GLY A 17 14.70 8.17 15.41
N TRP A 18 15.91 7.92 15.92
CA TRP A 18 17.02 7.38 15.12
C TRP A 18 16.81 5.92 14.71
N GLU A 19 16.24 5.09 15.59
CA GLU A 19 15.87 3.71 15.27
C GLU A 19 14.85 3.66 14.13
N GLY A 20 13.88 4.58 14.12
CA GLY A 20 12.96 4.77 13.00
C GLY A 20 13.54 5.48 11.77
N ALA A 21 14.80 5.93 11.79
CA ALA A 21 15.46 6.56 10.63
C ALA A 21 16.54 5.68 10.00
N ARG A 22 17.18 4.80 10.79
CA ARG A 22 18.33 3.98 10.36
C ARG A 22 17.95 2.85 9.41
N TRP A 23 16.70 2.36 9.47
CA TRP A 23 16.20 1.28 8.61
C TRP A 23 16.13 1.69 7.14
N SER A 24 16.08 2.99 6.84
CA SER A 24 16.04 3.49 5.46
C SER A 24 17.38 3.25 4.78
N VAL A 25 17.53 2.08 4.12
CA VAL A 25 18.68 1.76 3.27
C VAL A 25 18.24 1.82 1.81
N SER A 26 19.15 2.30 0.94
CA SER A 26 18.92 2.25 -0.50
C SER A 26 18.83 0.80 -0.94
N GLY A 27 17.76 0.43 -1.67
CA GLY A 27 17.51 -0.95 -2.11
C GLY A 27 16.44 -1.69 -1.31
N ASP A 28 15.96 -1.12 -0.20
CA ASP A 28 14.85 -1.72 0.54
C ASP A 28 13.53 -1.59 -0.25
N GLY A 29 12.73 -2.66 -0.16
CA GLY A 29 11.40 -2.72 -0.73
C GLY A 29 10.37 -2.13 0.25
N ILE A 30 9.43 -1.37 -0.28
CA ILE A 30 8.32 -0.82 0.51
C ILE A 30 7.01 -1.45 0.05
N LEU A 31 6.25 -1.99 1.00
CA LEU A 31 4.95 -2.61 0.70
C LEU A 31 3.89 -1.52 0.54
N LEU A 32 3.19 -1.54 -0.59
CA LEU A 32 2.06 -0.67 -0.88
C LEU A 32 0.78 -1.49 -0.91
N THR A 33 -0.15 -1.13 -0.04
CA THR A 33 -1.46 -1.78 0.06
C THR A 33 -2.52 -1.04 -0.77
N ASP A 34 -3.72 -1.62 -0.84
CA ASP A 34 -4.86 -1.00 -1.55
C ASP A 34 -5.16 0.39 -1.01
N THR A 35 -5.14 0.55 0.31
CA THR A 35 -5.48 1.80 1.01
C THR A 35 -4.41 2.87 0.86
N ASP A 36 -3.16 2.49 0.53
CA ASP A 36 -2.09 3.46 0.26
C ASP A 36 -2.29 4.11 -1.12
N LEU A 37 -2.74 3.33 -2.11
CA LEU A 37 -3.01 3.79 -3.47
C LEU A 37 -4.41 4.38 -3.63
N PHE A 38 -5.41 3.81 -2.95
CA PHE A 38 -6.79 4.24 -3.01
C PHE A 38 -7.35 4.29 -1.59
N PRO A 39 -7.04 5.36 -0.83
CA PRO A 39 -7.52 5.50 0.53
C PRO A 39 -9.06 5.53 0.57
N PRO A 40 -9.66 5.17 1.72
CA PRO A 40 -11.09 5.28 2.00
C PRO A 40 -11.75 6.56 1.43
N GLY A 41 -12.64 6.40 0.45
CA GLY A 41 -13.33 7.50 -0.26
C GLY A 41 -12.77 7.83 -1.64
N ALA A 42 -11.61 7.28 -2.01
CA ALA A 42 -11.08 7.34 -3.37
C ALA A 42 -11.82 6.39 -4.33
N VAL A 43 -12.49 5.37 -3.78
CA VAL A 43 -13.33 4.42 -4.52
C VAL A 43 -14.79 4.69 -4.20
N THR A 44 -15.63 4.79 -5.23
CA THR A 44 -17.08 5.03 -5.10
C THR A 44 -17.89 3.99 -5.86
N MET A 45 -19.07 3.65 -5.35
CA MET A 45 -20.04 2.80 -6.03
C MET A 45 -20.81 3.62 -7.07
N ASN A 46 -20.72 3.26 -8.35
CA ASN A 46 -21.46 3.93 -9.42
C ASN A 46 -22.87 3.38 -9.59
N GLY A 47 -23.05 2.08 -9.36
CA GLY A 47 -24.33 1.42 -9.59
C GLY A 47 -24.23 -0.08 -9.41
N ILE A 48 -25.40 -0.72 -9.24
CA ILE A 48 -25.51 -2.15 -8.99
C ILE A 48 -26.55 -2.70 -9.94
N LYS A 49 -26.23 -3.84 -10.52
CA LYS A 49 -27.15 -4.60 -11.33
C LYS A 49 -27.21 -6.01 -10.79
N VAL A 50 -28.38 -6.39 -10.31
CA VAL A 50 -28.68 -7.75 -9.85
C VAL A 50 -29.27 -8.54 -11.01
N PHE A 51 -28.95 -9.82 -11.06
CA PHE A 51 -29.39 -10.76 -12.10
C PHE A 51 -30.07 -11.95 -11.44
N GLY A 52 -30.92 -12.65 -12.19
CA GLY A 52 -31.70 -13.79 -11.68
C GLY A 52 -32.79 -13.40 -10.68
N ASP A 53 -33.33 -14.40 -10.00
CA ASP A 53 -34.38 -14.25 -8.97
C ASP A 53 -33.78 -14.02 -7.56
N TYR A 54 -32.64 -13.32 -7.49
CA TYR A 54 -32.00 -12.98 -6.22
C TYR A 54 -32.47 -11.62 -5.71
N SER A 55 -32.74 -11.52 -4.40
CA SER A 55 -32.99 -10.21 -3.79
C SER A 55 -31.72 -9.37 -3.73
N VAL A 56 -31.85 -8.06 -3.92
CA VAL A 56 -30.72 -7.12 -3.83
C VAL A 56 -30.00 -7.25 -2.49
N GLU A 57 -30.75 -7.37 -1.40
CA GLU A 57 -30.22 -7.57 -0.05
C GLU A 57 -29.37 -8.83 0.07
N LYS A 58 -29.78 -9.94 -0.56
CA LYS A 58 -29.01 -11.20 -0.54
C LYS A 58 -27.68 -11.01 -1.24
N VAL A 59 -27.69 -10.50 -2.47
CA VAL A 59 -26.49 -10.32 -3.30
C VAL A 59 -25.52 -9.32 -2.67
N VAL A 60 -26.02 -8.20 -2.15
CA VAL A 60 -25.20 -7.23 -1.42
C VAL A 60 -24.62 -7.83 -0.13
N GLY A 61 -25.43 -8.57 0.63
CA GLY A 61 -25.02 -9.19 1.88
C GLY A 61 -23.91 -10.23 1.70
N VAL A 62 -24.04 -11.14 0.72
CA VAL A 62 -22.98 -12.11 0.41
C VAL A 62 -21.75 -11.41 -0.15
N ALA A 63 -21.95 -10.39 -1.00
CA ALA A 63 -20.85 -9.69 -1.63
C ALA A 63 -19.97 -8.95 -0.62
N ALA A 64 -20.61 -8.13 0.23
CA ALA A 64 -19.94 -7.38 1.27
C ALA A 64 -19.25 -8.29 2.31
N THR A 65 -19.82 -9.47 2.58
CA THR A 65 -19.22 -10.44 3.51
C THR A 65 -17.88 -10.94 3.01
N LEU A 66 -17.80 -11.38 1.75
CA LEU A 66 -16.54 -11.87 1.19
C LEU A 66 -15.52 -10.73 1.00
N VAL A 67 -15.96 -9.53 0.63
CA VAL A 67 -15.06 -8.36 0.53
C VAL A 67 -14.44 -8.03 1.89
N ARG A 68 -15.25 -8.01 2.96
CA ARG A 68 -14.79 -7.77 4.33
C ARG A 68 -13.85 -8.88 4.81
N ASP A 69 -14.27 -10.13 4.68
CA ASP A 69 -13.51 -11.28 5.19
C ASP A 69 -12.21 -11.49 4.38
N SER A 70 -12.21 -11.10 3.09
CA SER A 70 -11.00 -11.03 2.28
C SER A 70 -10.11 -9.84 2.62
N GLY A 71 -10.48 -8.93 3.52
CA GLY A 71 -9.67 -7.77 3.90
C GLY A 71 -9.25 -6.90 2.73
N SER A 72 -10.11 -6.78 1.71
CA SER A 72 -9.87 -5.97 0.52
C SER A 72 -10.04 -4.48 0.84
N GLY A 73 -9.31 -3.60 0.15
CA GLY A 73 -9.51 -2.15 0.24
C GLY A 73 -10.93 -1.66 -0.14
N LEU A 74 -11.76 -2.55 -0.70
CA LEU A 74 -13.16 -2.29 -1.05
C LEU A 74 -14.14 -2.38 0.13
N ASP A 75 -13.71 -2.84 1.31
CA ASP A 75 -14.58 -3.09 2.47
C ASP A 75 -15.48 -1.89 2.80
N LYS A 76 -14.92 -0.68 2.89
CA LYS A 76 -15.70 0.52 3.20
C LYS A 76 -16.83 0.78 2.18
N VAL A 77 -16.53 0.66 0.89
CA VAL A 77 -17.53 0.93 -0.17
C VAL A 77 -18.66 -0.09 -0.13
N PHE A 78 -18.33 -1.35 0.13
CA PHE A 78 -19.33 -2.42 0.28
C PHE A 78 -20.08 -2.33 1.61
N HIS A 79 -19.44 -1.87 2.68
CA HIS A 79 -20.07 -1.60 3.96
C HIS A 79 -21.10 -0.47 3.87
N ASP A 80 -20.74 0.64 3.21
CA ASP A 80 -21.64 1.77 2.98
C ASP A 80 -22.82 1.34 2.12
N LEU A 81 -22.55 0.54 1.08
CA LEU A 81 -23.59 -0.04 0.25
C LEU A 81 -24.54 -0.95 1.04
N LEU A 82 -23.98 -1.83 1.88
CA LEU A 82 -24.75 -2.74 2.72
C LEU A 82 -25.70 -1.97 3.65
N LYS A 83 -25.24 -0.85 4.21
CA LYS A 83 -26.08 0.07 4.99
C LYS A 83 -27.17 0.72 4.16
N THR A 84 -26.84 1.25 2.97
CA THR A 84 -27.84 1.91 2.10
C THR A 84 -28.96 0.97 1.67
N GLN A 85 -28.63 -0.31 1.41
CA GLN A 85 -29.59 -1.31 0.95
C GLN A 85 -30.30 -2.05 2.09
N GLY A 86 -30.03 -1.72 3.36
CA GLY A 86 -30.60 -2.44 4.51
C GLY A 86 -30.18 -3.91 4.61
N ALA A 87 -29.11 -4.29 3.91
CA ALA A 87 -28.60 -5.66 3.93
C ALA A 87 -27.80 -5.92 5.21
N VAL A 88 -27.56 -7.20 5.51
CA VAL A 88 -26.76 -7.61 6.67
C VAL A 88 -25.64 -8.54 6.23
N TYR A 89 -24.53 -8.45 6.96
CA TYR A 89 -23.43 -9.39 6.77
C TYR A 89 -23.90 -10.82 7.00
N ARG A 90 -23.33 -11.73 6.21
CA ARG A 90 -23.51 -13.17 6.34
C ARG A 90 -22.29 -13.77 7.03
N ARG A 91 -22.36 -15.07 7.30
CA ARG A 91 -21.24 -15.85 7.80
C ARG A 91 -20.71 -16.67 6.63
N ALA A 92 -19.49 -16.35 6.19
CA ALA A 92 -18.79 -17.14 5.20
C ALA A 92 -18.03 -18.29 5.88
N GLY A 93 -17.91 -19.40 5.14
CA GLY A 93 -16.99 -20.48 5.46
C GLY A 93 -15.54 -20.09 5.18
N LYS A 94 -14.71 -21.09 4.88
CA LYS A 94 -13.31 -20.87 4.51
C LYS A 94 -13.24 -20.13 3.17
N LEU A 95 -12.44 -19.06 3.12
CA LEU A 95 -12.15 -18.33 1.89
C LEU A 95 -11.15 -19.07 1.02
N PHE A 96 -11.41 -19.11 -0.29
CA PHE A 96 -10.51 -19.59 -1.32
C PHE A 96 -10.15 -18.44 -2.25
N TYR A 97 -8.86 -18.21 -2.43
CA TYR A 97 -8.33 -17.11 -3.23
C TYR A 97 -7.96 -17.61 -4.62
N HIS A 98 -8.31 -16.85 -5.65
CA HIS A 98 -8.06 -17.20 -7.05
C HIS A 98 -7.06 -16.22 -7.68
N GLU A 99 -6.08 -16.75 -8.41
CA GLU A 99 -5.07 -15.93 -9.12
C GLU A 99 -5.70 -14.99 -10.17
N GLY A 100 -6.88 -15.35 -10.71
CA GLY A 100 -7.66 -14.50 -11.64
C GLY A 100 -8.24 -13.22 -11.02
N GLY A 101 -7.96 -12.94 -9.74
CA GLY A 101 -8.42 -11.75 -9.04
C GLY A 101 -9.84 -11.91 -8.50
N GLY A 102 -9.96 -12.68 -7.41
CA GLY A 102 -11.21 -12.84 -6.67
C GLY A 102 -11.13 -13.88 -5.55
N VAL A 103 -12.26 -14.09 -4.88
CA VAL A 103 -12.43 -14.92 -3.69
C VAL A 103 -13.74 -15.69 -3.79
N SER A 104 -13.72 -16.97 -3.42
CA SER A 104 -14.92 -17.76 -3.20
C SER A 104 -15.04 -18.27 -1.77
N ALA A 105 -16.27 -18.49 -1.32
CA ALA A 105 -16.56 -19.21 -0.09
C ALA A 105 -17.97 -19.80 -0.11
N ASP A 106 -18.18 -20.78 0.75
CA ASP A 106 -19.52 -21.29 1.05
C ASP A 106 -20.26 -20.32 2.00
N ILE A 107 -21.47 -19.92 1.63
CA ILE A 107 -22.36 -19.15 2.49
C ILE A 107 -23.71 -19.87 2.51
N ARG A 108 -24.05 -20.48 3.65
CA ARG A 108 -25.31 -21.22 3.85
C ARG A 108 -25.53 -22.36 2.84
N GLY A 109 -24.46 -23.04 2.41
CA GLY A 109 -24.53 -24.14 1.44
C GLY A 109 -24.56 -23.68 -0.02
N GLU A 110 -24.49 -22.37 -0.28
CA GLU A 110 -24.37 -21.80 -1.62
C GLU A 110 -22.89 -21.41 -1.87
N GLN A 111 -22.36 -21.78 -3.03
CA GLN A 111 -21.01 -21.42 -3.44
C GLN A 111 -21.02 -20.00 -4.01
N VAL A 112 -20.55 -19.04 -3.22
CA VAL A 112 -20.46 -17.64 -3.63
C VAL A 112 -19.05 -17.34 -4.11
N LEU A 113 -18.94 -16.78 -5.31
CA LEU A 113 -17.68 -16.32 -5.89
C LEU A 113 -17.78 -14.85 -6.27
N ILE A 114 -16.77 -14.08 -5.87
CA ILE A 114 -16.62 -12.67 -6.20
C ILE A 114 -15.27 -12.42 -6.88
N GLY A 115 -15.25 -11.59 -7.90
CA GLY A 115 -13.98 -11.15 -8.47
C GLY A 115 -14.11 -10.21 -9.67
N SER A 116 -13.02 -10.13 -10.42
CA SER A 116 -12.93 -9.38 -11.66
C SER A 116 -13.71 -10.06 -12.80
N ALA A 117 -13.93 -9.33 -13.90
CA ALA A 117 -14.50 -9.90 -15.12
C ALA A 117 -13.63 -11.04 -15.71
N ALA A 118 -12.30 -10.95 -15.53
CA ALA A 118 -11.38 -11.97 -15.99
C ALA A 118 -11.58 -13.29 -15.24
N LEU A 119 -11.84 -13.22 -13.92
CA LEU A 119 -12.14 -14.40 -13.12
C LEU A 119 -13.46 -15.06 -13.52
N MET A 120 -14.51 -14.27 -13.78
CA MET A 120 -15.80 -14.81 -14.23
C MET A 120 -15.65 -15.57 -15.54
N THR A 121 -14.85 -15.04 -16.46
CA THR A 121 -14.54 -15.71 -17.73
C THR A 121 -13.74 -17.01 -17.51
N LEU A 122 -12.78 -17.01 -16.58
CA LEU A 122 -11.98 -18.19 -16.22
C LEU A 122 -12.84 -19.30 -15.59
N MET A 123 -13.85 -18.93 -14.81
CA MET A 123 -14.79 -19.85 -14.15
C MET A 123 -16.00 -20.20 -15.02
N GLU A 124 -15.97 -19.84 -16.32
CA GLU A 124 -17.02 -20.12 -17.31
C GLU A 124 -18.40 -19.54 -16.95
N ILE A 125 -18.44 -18.47 -16.16
CA ILE A 125 -19.69 -17.81 -15.77
C ILE A 125 -20.14 -16.85 -16.88
N PRO A 126 -21.35 -17.01 -17.43
CA PRO A 126 -21.80 -16.22 -18.56
C PRO A 126 -22.00 -14.76 -18.17
N LEU A 127 -21.25 -13.87 -18.84
CA LEU A 127 -21.39 -12.42 -18.69
C LEU A 127 -22.38 -11.84 -19.72
N PRO A 128 -23.25 -10.90 -19.34
CA PRO A 128 -24.19 -10.28 -20.25
C PRO A 128 -23.48 -9.52 -21.37
N LYS A 129 -23.93 -9.71 -22.62
CA LYS A 129 -23.38 -9.04 -23.80
C LYS A 129 -23.53 -7.51 -23.67
N GLY A 130 -22.43 -6.78 -23.90
CA GLY A 130 -22.41 -5.31 -23.83
C GLY A 130 -22.00 -4.71 -22.48
N LEU A 131 -21.68 -5.53 -21.48
CA LEU A 131 -21.22 -5.05 -20.18
C LEU A 131 -19.71 -4.72 -20.21
N ASN A 132 -19.34 -3.58 -20.80
CA ASN A 132 -17.95 -3.11 -20.82
C ASN A 132 -17.62 -2.20 -19.62
N ILE A 133 -17.95 -2.66 -18.41
CA ILE A 133 -17.58 -1.94 -17.19
C ILE A 133 -16.18 -2.40 -16.78
N LYS A 134 -15.17 -1.59 -17.10
CA LYS A 134 -13.75 -1.92 -16.85
C LYS A 134 -13.43 -2.16 -15.38
N ASN A 135 -14.12 -1.46 -14.48
CA ASN A 135 -13.91 -1.55 -13.04
C ASN A 135 -15.23 -1.95 -12.40
N ALA A 136 -15.44 -3.26 -12.25
CA ALA A 136 -16.61 -3.80 -11.59
C ALA A 136 -16.22 -5.05 -10.82
N VAL A 137 -16.93 -5.26 -9.73
CA VAL A 137 -16.88 -6.51 -8.96
C VAL A 137 -18.09 -7.34 -9.37
N PHE A 138 -17.83 -8.56 -9.79
CA PHE A 138 -18.85 -9.51 -10.21
C PHE A 138 -19.08 -10.49 -9.07
N CYS A 139 -20.34 -10.81 -8.80
CA CYS A 139 -20.76 -11.78 -7.81
C CYS A 139 -21.57 -12.87 -8.51
N SER A 140 -21.21 -14.11 -8.22
CA SER A 140 -21.92 -15.30 -8.68
C SER A 140 -22.28 -16.18 -7.49
N ILE A 141 -23.41 -16.87 -7.62
CA ILE A 141 -23.95 -17.82 -6.64
C ILE A 141 -24.20 -19.11 -7.40
N ASP A 142 -23.61 -20.21 -6.95
CA ASP A 142 -23.73 -21.55 -7.56
C ASP A 142 -23.41 -21.59 -9.06
N GLY A 143 -22.45 -20.76 -9.49
CA GLY A 143 -22.01 -20.67 -10.89
C GLY A 143 -22.87 -19.75 -11.78
N GLU A 144 -23.93 -19.15 -11.23
CA GLU A 144 -24.75 -18.19 -11.95
C GLU A 144 -24.42 -16.75 -11.56
N LEU A 145 -24.39 -15.84 -12.53
CA LEU A 145 -24.17 -14.42 -12.25
C LEU A 145 -25.35 -13.86 -11.44
N ALA A 146 -25.07 -13.42 -10.21
CA ALA A 146 -26.07 -12.89 -9.28
C ALA A 146 -26.03 -11.35 -9.21
N GLY A 147 -24.86 -10.73 -9.38
CA GLY A 147 -24.73 -9.28 -9.30
C GLY A 147 -23.47 -8.71 -9.91
N VAL A 148 -23.58 -7.46 -10.34
CA VAL A 148 -22.48 -6.63 -10.83
C VAL A 148 -22.48 -5.32 -10.07
N PHE A 149 -21.34 -5.00 -9.47
CA PHE A 149 -21.10 -3.79 -8.70
C PHE A 149 -20.12 -2.91 -9.47
N ALA A 150 -20.61 -1.83 -10.06
CA ALA A 150 -19.78 -0.90 -10.83
C ALA A 150 -19.02 0.04 -9.89
N LEU A 151 -17.70 0.06 -10.00
CA LEU A 151 -16.83 0.86 -9.15
C LEU A 151 -16.16 1.97 -9.95
N ASN A 152 -15.98 3.11 -9.31
CA ASN A 152 -15.14 4.18 -9.83
C ASN A 152 -13.94 4.40 -8.91
N TYR A 153 -12.76 4.38 -9.51
CA TYR A 153 -11.50 4.65 -8.83
C TYR A 153 -11.04 6.06 -9.22
N SER A 154 -10.89 6.91 -8.22
CA SER A 154 -10.24 8.22 -8.34
C SER A 154 -8.85 8.14 -7.73
N LEU A 155 -7.83 8.63 -8.42
CA LEU A 155 -6.48 8.65 -7.85
C LEU A 155 -6.24 9.97 -7.12
N PRO A 156 -6.00 9.95 -5.80
CA PRO A 156 -5.57 11.14 -5.07
C PRO A 156 -4.33 11.80 -5.71
N GLY A 157 -4.37 13.13 -5.82
CA GLY A 157 -3.28 13.93 -6.40
C GLY A 157 -1.87 13.68 -5.81
N PRO A 158 -1.72 13.42 -4.49
CA PRO A 158 -0.40 13.18 -3.89
C PRO A 158 0.30 11.87 -4.30
N ILE A 159 -0.37 10.91 -4.97
CA ILE A 159 0.19 9.57 -5.18
C ILE A 159 1.28 9.57 -6.26
N SER A 160 1.03 10.16 -7.43
CA SER A 160 2.05 10.25 -8.49
C SER A 160 3.37 10.88 -8.02
N PRO A 161 3.36 12.05 -7.34
CA PRO A 161 4.61 12.62 -6.83
C PRO A 161 5.23 11.77 -5.72
N ALA A 162 4.42 11.14 -4.86
CA ALA A 162 4.92 10.24 -3.82
C ALA A 162 5.62 8.99 -4.39
N LEU A 163 5.03 8.32 -5.39
CA LEU A 163 5.67 7.21 -6.12
C LEU A 163 6.96 7.67 -6.79
N SER A 164 6.92 8.84 -7.45
CA SER A 164 8.10 9.39 -8.11
C SER A 164 9.23 9.67 -7.10
N ALA A 165 8.91 10.17 -5.91
CA ALA A 165 9.87 10.41 -4.85
C ALA A 165 10.50 9.11 -4.34
N LEU A 166 9.72 8.04 -4.14
CA LEU A 166 10.24 6.72 -3.75
C LEU A 166 11.21 6.17 -4.80
N ILE A 167 10.80 6.18 -6.06
CA ILE A 167 11.60 5.66 -7.19
C ILE A 167 12.90 6.46 -7.36
N GLN A 168 12.84 7.79 -7.27
CA GLN A 168 14.04 8.65 -7.36
C GLN A 168 15.03 8.40 -6.22
N ASN A 169 14.55 7.98 -5.04
CA ASN A 169 15.40 7.62 -3.90
C ASN A 169 15.83 6.14 -3.90
N LYS A 170 15.62 5.41 -5.01
CA LYS A 170 15.97 3.99 -5.18
C LYS A 170 15.31 3.07 -4.13
N ILE A 171 14.07 3.38 -3.76
CA ILE A 171 13.21 2.54 -2.93
C ILE A 171 12.26 1.80 -3.86
N ASN A 172 12.22 0.47 -3.76
CA ASN A 172 11.41 -0.34 -4.68
C ASN A 172 9.98 -0.50 -4.15
N PRO A 173 8.94 0.02 -4.82
CA PRO A 173 7.55 -0.19 -4.40
C PRO A 173 7.07 -1.60 -4.78
N ILE A 174 6.61 -2.35 -3.79
CA ILE A 174 6.05 -3.70 -3.94
C ILE A 174 4.54 -3.61 -3.70
N LEU A 175 3.76 -3.94 -4.71
CA LEU A 175 2.30 -3.86 -4.66
C LEU A 175 1.72 -5.08 -3.94
N ALA A 176 1.38 -4.93 -2.66
CA ALA A 176 0.71 -5.93 -1.83
C ALA A 176 -0.81 -5.68 -1.78
N THR A 177 -1.42 -5.56 -2.96
CA THR A 177 -2.83 -5.22 -3.12
C THR A 177 -3.73 -6.44 -2.96
N ARG A 178 -4.87 -6.28 -2.27
CA ARG A 178 -5.92 -7.30 -2.06
C ARG A 178 -7.18 -7.00 -2.89
N ASP A 179 -7.30 -5.79 -3.44
CA ASP A 179 -8.36 -5.44 -4.39
C ASP A 179 -8.14 -6.15 -5.73
N PHE A 180 -9.19 -6.82 -6.20
CA PHE A 180 -9.24 -7.61 -7.43
C PHE A 180 -9.00 -6.78 -8.69
N ASN A 181 -9.36 -5.48 -8.66
CA ASN A 181 -9.26 -4.60 -9.81
C ASN A 181 -7.93 -3.84 -9.86
N ILE A 182 -7.15 -3.86 -8.77
CA ILE A 182 -5.83 -3.22 -8.75
C ILE A 182 -4.79 -4.14 -9.39
N ILE A 183 -4.73 -4.05 -10.72
CA ILE A 183 -3.76 -4.74 -11.57
C ILE A 183 -2.80 -3.73 -12.24
N PRO A 184 -1.56 -4.15 -12.56
CA PRO A 184 -0.58 -3.33 -13.28
C PRO A 184 -1.13 -2.65 -14.54
N ALA A 185 -1.91 -3.37 -15.34
CA ALA A 185 -2.52 -2.83 -16.55
C ALA A 185 -3.46 -1.65 -16.26
N MET A 186 -4.26 -1.72 -15.18
CA MET A 186 -5.17 -0.67 -14.77
C MET A 186 -4.40 0.58 -14.31
N LEU A 187 -3.39 0.39 -13.45
CA LEU A 187 -2.55 1.48 -12.94
C LEU A 187 -1.79 2.21 -14.06
N ARG A 188 -1.29 1.46 -15.05
CA ARG A 188 -0.59 2.03 -16.20
C ARG A 188 -1.53 2.74 -17.16
N GLN A 189 -2.62 2.11 -17.58
CA GLN A 189 -3.50 2.64 -18.62
C GLN A 189 -4.35 3.82 -18.12
N ARG A 190 -4.93 3.69 -16.92
CA ARG A 190 -5.88 4.68 -16.40
C ARG A 190 -5.16 5.83 -15.69
N PHE A 191 -4.14 5.51 -14.92
CA PHE A 191 -3.49 6.46 -14.02
C PHE A 191 -2.07 6.86 -14.44
N LYS A 192 -1.54 6.26 -15.52
CA LYS A 192 -0.21 6.55 -16.07
C LYS A 192 0.90 6.41 -15.03
N LEU A 193 0.74 5.48 -14.10
CA LEU A 193 1.74 5.20 -13.07
C LEU A 193 2.91 4.38 -13.65
N PRO A 194 4.14 4.56 -13.13
CA PRO A 194 5.33 3.87 -13.62
C PRO A 194 5.41 2.42 -13.10
N VAL A 195 4.51 1.55 -13.56
CA VAL A 195 4.37 0.18 -13.05
C VAL A 195 5.56 -0.71 -13.38
N GLU A 196 6.33 -0.38 -14.42
CA GLU A 196 7.57 -1.08 -14.77
C GLU A 196 8.66 -0.93 -13.70
N ARG A 197 8.51 0.05 -12.80
CA ARG A 197 9.42 0.29 -11.67
C ARG A 197 8.83 -0.17 -10.34
N MET A 198 7.76 -0.95 -10.38
CA MET A 198 7.09 -1.51 -9.22
C MET A 198 7.07 -3.03 -9.35
N GLU A 199 7.19 -3.72 -8.23
CA GLU A 199 7.07 -5.17 -8.18
C GLU A 199 5.59 -5.54 -7.95
N TYR A 200 5.08 -6.49 -8.74
CA TYR A 200 3.74 -7.04 -8.59
C TYR A 200 3.82 -8.56 -8.36
N PRO A 201 3.87 -9.00 -7.09
CA PRO A 201 3.95 -10.43 -6.76
C PRO A 201 2.68 -11.23 -7.10
N SER A 202 2.77 -12.56 -7.03
CA SER A 202 1.62 -13.47 -7.17
C SER A 202 0.52 -13.19 -6.14
N ALA A 203 -0.72 -13.64 -6.37
CA ALA A 203 -1.82 -13.37 -5.44
C ALA A 203 -1.56 -13.93 -4.04
N VAL A 204 -1.00 -15.14 -3.95
CA VAL A 204 -0.58 -15.75 -2.67
C VAL A 204 0.45 -14.86 -1.95
N ARG A 205 1.51 -14.44 -2.65
CA ARG A 205 2.57 -13.62 -2.03
C ARG A 205 2.06 -12.25 -1.61
N ARG A 206 1.21 -11.61 -2.42
CA ARG A 206 0.58 -10.33 -2.06
C ARG A 206 -0.26 -10.48 -0.79
N ARG A 207 -0.95 -11.60 -0.61
CA ARG A 207 -1.76 -11.87 0.59
C ARG A 207 -0.89 -12.00 1.84
N GLU A 208 0.18 -12.78 1.75
CA GLU A 208 1.15 -12.94 2.85
C GLU A 208 1.75 -11.60 3.27
N LEU A 209 2.17 -10.77 2.30
CA LEU A 209 2.78 -9.47 2.55
C LEU A 209 1.82 -8.42 3.12
N SER A 210 0.52 -8.58 2.87
CA SER A 210 -0.52 -7.65 3.35
C SER A 210 -1.24 -8.17 4.58
N ASP A 211 -0.81 -9.30 5.16
CA ASP A 211 -1.43 -9.91 6.34
C ASP A 211 -1.25 -9.04 7.59
N PRO A 212 -2.33 -8.54 8.22
CA PRO A 212 -2.21 -7.81 9.48
C PRO A 212 -1.60 -8.64 10.62
N GLN A 213 -1.64 -9.99 10.51
CA GLN A 213 -1.07 -10.89 11.50
C GLN A 213 0.39 -11.25 11.22
N GLN A 214 1.01 -10.65 10.19
CA GLN A 214 2.41 -10.89 9.91
C GLN A 214 3.28 -10.47 11.10
N THR A 215 4.34 -11.23 11.38
CA THR A 215 5.32 -10.84 12.38
C THR A 215 6.03 -9.57 11.91
N HIS A 216 5.75 -8.46 12.59
CA HIS A 216 6.45 -7.21 12.40
C HIS A 216 7.65 -7.11 13.35
N SER A 217 8.65 -6.32 12.98
CA SER A 217 9.75 -5.97 13.89
C SER A 217 9.18 -5.18 15.08
N ASP A 218 9.70 -5.44 16.28
CA ASP A 218 9.34 -4.70 17.51
C ASP A 218 9.68 -3.21 17.42
N THR A 219 10.54 -2.83 16.47
CA THR A 219 10.96 -1.44 16.27
C THR A 219 9.93 -0.68 15.44
N ILE A 220 9.15 0.17 16.12
CA ILE A 220 8.30 1.16 15.44
C ILE A 220 9.19 2.10 14.64
N THR A 221 8.87 2.26 13.37
CA THR A 221 9.65 3.05 12.43
C THR A 221 9.10 4.46 12.27
N ALA A 222 7.81 4.55 11.97
CA ALA A 222 7.11 5.80 11.75
C ALA A 222 5.65 5.62 12.14
N VAL A 223 5.02 6.71 12.58
CA VAL A 223 3.58 6.80 12.80
C VAL A 223 3.01 7.68 11.71
N LEU A 224 1.99 7.18 11.02
CA LEU A 224 1.25 7.91 10.01
C LEU A 224 -0.11 8.28 10.62
N CYS A 225 -0.39 9.57 10.72
CA CYS A 225 -1.66 10.10 11.19
C CYS A 225 -2.69 10.24 10.07
N ARG A 226 -2.27 10.05 8.81
CA ARG A 226 -3.12 10.11 7.61
C ARG A 226 -2.86 8.90 6.74
N GLU A 227 -3.94 8.36 6.21
CA GLU A 227 -3.90 7.28 5.23
C GLU A 227 -3.40 7.80 3.87
N GLY A 228 -2.78 6.89 3.11
CA GLY A 228 -2.34 7.15 1.74
C GLY A 228 -0.82 7.29 1.58
N LEU A 229 -0.41 7.23 0.33
CA LEU A 229 1.00 7.16 -0.04
C LEU A 229 1.81 8.44 0.24
N GLY A 230 1.17 9.60 0.32
CA GLY A 230 1.84 10.89 0.54
C GLY A 230 2.65 10.91 1.85
N PRO A 231 1.98 10.86 3.01
CA PRO A 231 2.64 10.80 4.33
C PRO A 231 3.66 9.66 4.43
N PHE A 232 3.33 8.50 3.84
CA PHE A 232 4.19 7.34 3.85
C PHE A 232 5.51 7.58 3.10
N SER A 233 5.43 8.07 1.86
CA SER A 233 6.61 8.37 1.04
C SER A 233 7.51 9.41 1.69
N GLU A 234 6.93 10.42 2.35
CA GLU A 234 7.69 11.45 3.02
C GLU A 234 8.39 10.95 4.27
N ALA A 235 7.76 10.08 5.05
CA ALA A 235 8.41 9.43 6.18
C ALA A 235 9.65 8.66 5.71
N VAL A 236 9.51 7.86 4.66
CA VAL A 236 10.59 6.99 4.14
C VAL A 236 11.73 7.82 3.53
N VAL A 237 11.41 8.73 2.61
CA VAL A 237 12.40 9.59 1.96
C VAL A 237 13.02 10.56 2.98
N GLY A 238 12.23 11.04 3.94
CA GLY A 238 12.68 11.89 5.03
C GLY A 238 13.68 11.19 5.95
N ALA A 239 13.42 9.93 6.30
CA ALA A 239 14.33 9.09 7.06
C ALA A 239 15.69 8.92 6.34
N GLY A 240 15.66 8.60 5.05
CA GLY A 240 16.88 8.44 4.25
C GLY A 240 17.70 9.73 4.14
N ARG A 241 17.03 10.88 3.98
CA ARG A 241 17.68 12.20 3.99
C ARG A 241 18.30 12.53 5.34
N LEU A 242 17.60 12.25 6.44
CA LEU A 242 18.11 12.45 7.79
C LEU A 242 19.36 11.61 8.04
N ARG A 243 19.30 10.32 7.68
CA ARG A 243 20.44 9.39 7.83
C ARG A 243 21.67 9.89 7.08
N ARG A 244 21.52 10.29 5.80
CA ARG A 244 22.63 10.84 5.00
C ARG A 244 23.22 12.10 5.63
N ALA A 245 22.38 13.02 6.11
CA ALA A 245 22.84 14.24 6.76
C ALA A 245 23.62 13.96 8.05
N VAL A 246 23.14 13.03 8.88
CA VAL A 246 23.83 12.63 10.12
C VAL A 246 25.18 11.97 9.80
N LEU A 247 25.24 11.07 8.82
CA LEU A 247 26.49 10.42 8.43
C LEU A 247 27.51 11.40 7.84
N GLN A 248 27.07 12.35 7.01
CA GLN A 248 27.93 13.41 6.47
C GLN A 248 28.48 14.29 7.60
N ASN A 249 27.63 14.70 8.54
CA ASN A 249 28.05 15.52 9.67
C ASN A 249 29.01 14.77 10.61
N ALA A 250 28.77 13.49 10.86
CA ALA A 250 29.69 12.65 11.62
C ALA A 250 31.05 12.53 10.91
N GLY A 251 31.05 12.34 9.59
CA GLY A 251 32.26 12.32 8.77
C GLY A 251 33.05 13.63 8.85
N PHE A 252 32.40 14.78 8.70
CA PHE A 252 33.06 16.09 8.86
C PHE A 252 33.60 16.30 10.28
N SER A 253 32.86 15.86 11.30
CA SER A 253 33.29 15.97 12.70
C SER A 253 34.54 15.13 12.98
N CYS A 254 34.59 13.89 12.47
CA CYS A 254 35.76 13.03 12.58
C CYS A 254 36.96 13.61 11.82
N ALA A 255 36.77 14.10 10.59
CA ALA A 255 37.82 14.72 9.80
C ALA A 255 38.40 15.97 10.51
N GLY A 256 37.52 16.81 11.07
CA GLY A 256 37.93 17.97 11.86
C GLY A 256 38.72 17.59 13.11
N ALA A 257 38.30 16.54 13.83
CA ALA A 257 39.03 16.03 15.00
C ALA A 257 40.43 15.53 14.63
N VAL A 258 40.56 14.76 13.54
CA VAL A 258 41.86 14.28 13.05
C VAL A 258 42.76 15.44 12.65
N ALA A 259 42.24 16.43 11.92
CA ALA A 259 43.00 17.62 11.54
C ALA A 259 43.48 18.40 12.78
N GLY A 260 42.61 18.56 13.79
CA GLY A 260 42.96 19.21 15.06
C GLY A 260 44.09 18.48 15.80
N ILE A 261 44.02 17.15 15.87
CA ILE A 261 45.07 16.33 16.49
C ILE A 261 46.40 16.47 15.72
N LEU A 262 46.37 16.45 14.39
CA LEU A 262 47.56 16.60 13.56
C LEU A 262 48.21 17.97 13.74
N ILE A 263 47.42 19.05 13.79
CA ILE A 263 47.92 20.40 14.02
C ILE A 263 48.54 20.51 15.42
N ALA A 264 47.86 19.99 16.45
CA ALA A 264 48.38 20.00 17.82
C ALA A 264 49.70 19.21 17.93
N PHE A 265 49.78 18.05 17.28
CA PHE A 265 51.00 17.25 17.21
C PHE A 265 52.14 18.01 16.52
N TYR A 266 51.86 18.69 15.41
CA TYR A 266 52.87 19.49 14.70
C TYR A 266 53.42 20.64 15.54
N LEU A 267 52.53 21.39 16.21
CA LEU A 267 52.92 22.52 17.07
C LEU A 267 53.72 22.06 18.29
N THR A 268 53.33 20.95 18.92
CA THR A 268 54.08 20.38 20.04
C THR A 268 55.44 19.85 19.61
N PHE A 269 55.53 19.21 18.45
CA PHE A 269 56.80 18.76 17.87
C PHE A 269 57.75 19.93 17.56
N GLN A 270 57.25 21.02 16.97
CA GLN A 270 58.06 22.22 16.72
C GLN A 270 58.58 22.84 18.01
N ASN A 271 57.73 23.00 19.03
CA ASN A 271 58.15 23.54 20.33
C ASN A 271 59.20 22.64 21.01
N ALA A 272 59.02 21.32 20.95
CA ALA A 272 60.01 20.38 21.48
C ALA A 272 61.35 20.51 20.74
N TYR A 273 61.33 20.58 19.40
CA TYR A 273 62.55 20.76 18.60
C TYR A 273 63.25 22.10 18.91
N ALA A 274 62.49 23.19 19.02
CA ALA A 274 63.02 24.49 19.40
C ALA A 274 63.70 24.46 20.78
N SER A 275 63.13 23.74 21.75
CA SER A 275 63.71 23.58 23.10
C SER A 275 64.99 22.74 23.14
N LEU A 276 65.19 21.84 22.17
CA LEU A 276 66.41 21.05 22.03
C LEU A 276 67.53 21.80 21.30
N SER A 277 67.18 22.79 20.49
CA SER A 277 68.13 23.61 19.72
C SER A 277 68.57 24.91 20.42
N ALA A 278 67.97 25.23 21.57
CA ALA A 278 68.33 26.37 22.43
C ALA A 278 69.32 25.95 23.52
#